data_AF-A0AA88WUU5-F1
#
_entry.id   AF-A0AA88WUU5-F1
#
_cell.length_a   1.000
_cell.length_b   1.000
_cell.length_c   1.000
_cell.angle_alpha   90.00
_cell.angle_beta   90.00
_cell.angle_gamma   90.00
#
_symmetry.space_group_name_H-M   'P 1'
#
loop_
_entity.id
_entity.type
_entity.pdbx_description
1 polymer ?
#
loop_
_entity_poly.entity_id
_entity_poly.type
_entity_poly.pdbx_seq_one_letter_code
_entity_poly.pdbx_strand_id
1 'polypeptide(L)'
;MGIMLDLPHDLLVYIAKKVDLFKDFVALGGVCKAWRSAATKENFSRHPQIPWLMLAQKEDGDVRGFYSLSKGMIRMVTLPEANEKRCRCLASEGWLITAESDWTMTLLHPLSQLQIKLPHISTLKDHDSVTYDACIWKAVLSSC
;
A
#
# COMPACT_ATOMS: atom_id res chain seq x y z
N MET A 1 -31.92 -13.55 -25.43
CA MET A 1 -31.47 -13.67 -24.03
C MET A 1 -30.26 -14.59 -24.06
N GLY A 2 -29.05 -14.03 -23.94
CA GLY A 2 -27.80 -14.67 -24.39
C GLY A 2 -27.24 -15.75 -23.46
N ILE A 3 -26.74 -16.82 -24.09
CA ILE A 3 -26.03 -18.02 -23.62
C ILE A 3 -24.73 -17.76 -22.83
N MET A 4 -24.78 -17.01 -21.73
CA MET A 4 -23.62 -16.78 -20.85
C MET A 4 -23.40 -17.92 -19.81
N LEU A 5 -23.70 -19.16 -20.21
CA LEU A 5 -23.67 -20.39 -19.39
C LEU A 5 -23.20 -21.49 -20.36
N ASP A 6 -21.94 -21.90 -20.40
CA ASP A 6 -21.43 -22.98 -19.54
C ASP A 6 -19.90 -22.97 -19.55
N LEU A 7 -19.29 -21.99 -18.87
CA LEU A 7 -17.87 -22.11 -18.56
C LEU A 7 -17.75 -23.00 -17.31
N PRO A 8 -17.00 -24.12 -17.36
CA PRO A 8 -16.73 -24.96 -16.19
C PRO A 8 -16.27 -24.14 -15.00
N HIS A 9 -16.69 -24.55 -13.79
CA HIS A 9 -16.36 -23.81 -12.56
C HIS A 9 -14.84 -23.61 -12.40
N ASP A 10 -14.05 -24.61 -12.75
CA ASP A 10 -12.58 -24.54 -12.69
C ASP A 10 -12.00 -23.42 -13.56
N LEU A 11 -12.59 -23.15 -14.73
CA LEU A 11 -12.18 -22.06 -15.60
C LEU A 11 -12.62 -20.69 -15.05
N LEU A 12 -13.81 -20.61 -14.43
CA LEU A 12 -14.24 -19.38 -13.74
C LEU A 12 -13.29 -19.05 -12.58
N VAL A 13 -12.90 -20.04 -11.79
CA VAL A 13 -11.90 -19.90 -10.72
C VAL A 13 -10.55 -19.51 -11.29
N TYR A 14 -10.12 -20.13 -12.40
CA TYR A 14 -8.88 -19.77 -13.08
C TYR A 14 -8.86 -18.31 -13.53
N ILE A 15 -9.95 -17.82 -14.12
CA ILE A 15 -10.07 -16.42 -14.54
C ILE A 15 -10.10 -15.50 -13.31
N ALA A 16 -10.88 -15.83 -12.27
CA ALA A 16 -10.94 -15.04 -11.04
C ALA A 16 -9.55 -14.88 -10.39
N LYS A 17 -8.74 -15.94 -10.41
CA LYS A 17 -7.34 -15.93 -9.93
C LYS A 17 -6.39 -15.06 -10.74
N LYS A 18 -6.77 -14.64 -11.95
CA LYS A 18 -5.97 -13.77 -12.83
C LYS A 18 -6.38 -12.30 -12.73
N VAL A 19 -7.41 -11.97 -11.94
CA VAL A 19 -7.82 -10.57 -11.76
C VAL A 19 -6.97 -9.93 -10.67
N ASP A 20 -6.11 -8.99 -11.08
CA ASP A 20 -5.12 -8.37 -10.19
C ASP A 20 -5.70 -7.28 -9.28
N LEU A 21 -6.71 -6.55 -9.77
CA LEU A 21 -7.30 -5.43 -9.05
C LEU A 21 -8.46 -5.92 -8.19
N PHE A 22 -8.38 -5.63 -6.89
CA PHE A 22 -9.43 -6.01 -5.93
C PHE A 22 -10.81 -5.47 -6.34
N LYS A 23 -10.88 -4.25 -6.88
CA LYS A 23 -12.13 -3.66 -7.36
C LYS A 23 -12.75 -4.47 -8.50
N ASP A 24 -11.93 -4.88 -9.47
CA ASP A 24 -12.38 -5.66 -10.62
C ASP A 24 -12.79 -7.07 -10.18
N PHE A 25 -12.07 -7.65 -9.22
CA PHE A 25 -12.41 -8.94 -8.62
C PHE A 25 -13.78 -8.90 -7.93
N VAL A 26 -14.08 -7.84 -7.18
CA VAL A 26 -15.40 -7.65 -6.54
C VAL A 26 -16.49 -7.47 -7.60
N ALA A 27 -16.21 -6.69 -8.66
CA ALA A 27 -17.16 -6.50 -9.76
C ALA A 27 -17.46 -7.82 -10.49
N LEU A 28 -16.46 -8.69 -10.64
CA LEU A 28 -16.60 -10.02 -11.23
C LEU A 28 -17.64 -10.88 -10.48
N GLY A 29 -17.60 -10.88 -9.14
CA GLY A 29 -18.60 -11.57 -8.31
C GLY A 29 -20.02 -11.00 -8.41
N GLY A 30 -20.18 -9.81 -8.99
CA GLY A 30 -21.46 -9.17 -9.28
C GLY A 30 -22.17 -9.66 -10.55
N VAL A 31 -21.46 -10.36 -11.45
CA VAL A 31 -21.96 -10.72 -12.79
C VAL A 31 -23.11 -11.74 -12.73
N CYS A 32 -22.90 -12.87 -12.08
CA CYS A 32 -23.93 -13.91 -11.88
C CYS A 32 -23.60 -14.81 -10.68
N LYS A 33 -24.49 -15.75 -10.33
CA LYS A 33 -24.27 -16.70 -9.21
C LYS A 33 -23.01 -17.56 -9.38
N ALA A 34 -22.70 -17.98 -10.61
CA ALA A 34 -21.52 -18.80 -10.90
C ALA A 34 -20.22 -18.01 -10.66
N TRP A 35 -20.13 -16.77 -11.17
CA TRP A 35 -18.99 -15.89 -10.90
C TRP A 35 -18.87 -15.52 -9.44
N ARG A 36 -19.98 -15.27 -8.73
CA ARG A 36 -19.97 -15.04 -7.28
C ARG A 36 -19.39 -16.22 -6.50
N SER A 37 -19.72 -17.45 -6.91
CA SER A 37 -19.15 -18.66 -6.31
C SER A 37 -17.67 -18.85 -6.63
N ALA A 38 -17.19 -18.35 -7.77
CA ALA A 38 -15.77 -18.44 -8.15
C ALA A 38 -14.92 -17.32 -7.52
N ALA A 39 -15.49 -16.13 -7.34
CA ALA A 39 -14.83 -14.95 -6.78
C ALA A 39 -14.76 -14.97 -5.24
N THR A 40 -14.17 -16.02 -4.66
CA THR A 40 -13.95 -16.14 -3.21
C THR A 40 -12.64 -15.49 -2.78
N LYS A 41 -12.49 -15.18 -1.48
CA LYS A 41 -11.27 -14.56 -0.94
C LYS A 41 -10.01 -15.40 -1.22
N GLU A 42 -10.14 -16.72 -1.21
CA GLU A 42 -9.06 -17.70 -1.47
C GLU A 42 -8.66 -17.72 -2.96
N ASN A 43 -9.59 -17.36 -3.84
CA ASN A 43 -9.35 -17.26 -5.28
C ASN A 43 -8.89 -15.88 -5.71
N PHE A 44 -8.90 -14.88 -4.82
CA PHE A 44 -8.23 -13.63 -5.08
C PHE A 44 -6.73 -13.81 -4.86
N SER A 45 -6.02 -14.07 -5.95
CA SER A 45 -4.56 -14.00 -5.95
C SER A 45 -4.15 -12.56 -5.67
N ARG A 46 -3.76 -12.26 -4.43
CA ARG A 46 -2.95 -11.07 -4.14
C ARG A 46 -1.58 -11.30 -4.76
N HIS A 47 -1.47 -11.19 -6.08
CA HIS A 47 -0.18 -11.07 -6.71
C HIS A 47 0.52 -9.86 -6.06
N PRO A 48 1.80 -10.00 -5.66
CA PRO A 48 2.56 -8.87 -5.17
C PRO A 48 2.48 -7.77 -6.23
N GLN A 49 1.70 -6.73 -5.95
CA GLN A 49 1.60 -5.60 -6.84
C GLN A 49 2.99 -5.00 -6.90
N ILE A 50 3.53 -4.83 -8.11
CA ILE A 50 4.88 -4.27 -8.27
C ILE A 50 4.89 -2.93 -7.55
N PRO A 51 5.74 -2.76 -6.52
CA PRO A 51 5.68 -1.59 -5.67
C PRO A 51 6.00 -0.34 -6.49
N TRP A 52 5.33 0.76 -6.14
CA TRP A 52 5.69 2.06 -6.68
C TRP A 52 6.92 2.55 -5.94
N LEU A 53 7.91 3.03 -6.68
CA LEU A 53 9.15 3.57 -6.11
C LEU A 53 8.95 5.04 -5.81
N MET A 54 9.04 5.42 -4.54
CA MET A 54 9.11 6.83 -4.17
C MET A 54 10.46 7.38 -4.62
N LEU A 55 10.44 8.46 -5.40
CA LEU A 55 11.62 9.14 -5.90
C LEU A 55 12.13 10.12 -4.83
N ALA A 56 13.45 10.29 -4.79
CA ALA A 56 14.08 11.31 -3.96
C ALA A 56 13.54 12.71 -4.28
N GLN A 57 13.44 13.55 -3.25
CA GLN A 57 13.03 14.94 -3.42
C GLN A 57 14.03 15.71 -4.32
N LYS A 58 13.57 16.17 -5.50
CA LYS A 58 14.39 16.97 -6.42
C LYS A 58 14.37 18.47 -6.11
N GLU A 59 13.23 18.96 -5.62
CA GLU A 59 13.00 20.38 -5.36
C GLU A 59 12.36 20.58 -3.99
N ASP A 60 12.55 21.78 -3.44
CA ASP A 60 11.97 22.15 -2.16
C ASP A 60 10.45 22.29 -2.31
N GLY A 61 9.69 21.38 -1.70
CA GLY A 61 8.25 21.35 -1.89
C GLY A 61 7.57 20.13 -1.32
N ASP A 62 6.26 20.26 -1.20
CA ASP A 62 5.39 19.26 -0.58
C ASP A 62 4.97 18.19 -1.60
N VAL A 63 5.72 17.98 -2.68
CA VAL A 63 5.37 17.03 -3.75
C VAL A 63 6.38 15.89 -3.79
N ARG A 64 5.87 14.66 -3.98
CA ARG A 64 6.65 13.43 -4.12
C ARG A 64 6.29 12.73 -5.43
N GLY A 65 7.31 12.29 -6.14
CA GLY A 65 7.16 11.47 -7.34
C GLY A 65 7.12 10.00 -6.96
N PHE A 66 6.17 9.25 -7.51
CA PHE A 66 6.09 7.81 -7.39
C PHE A 66 6.20 7.19 -8.79
N TYR A 67 7.24 6.40 -9.02
CA TYR A 67 7.46 5.70 -10.27
C TYR A 67 6.81 4.32 -10.25
N SER A 68 5.95 4.06 -11.22
CA SER A 68 5.34 2.75 -11.44
C SER A 68 6.19 1.94 -12.42
N LEU A 69 6.86 0.91 -11.91
CA LEU A 69 7.65 -0.02 -12.72
C LEU A 69 6.79 -0.77 -13.76
N SER A 70 5.54 -1.10 -13.42
CA SER A 70 4.64 -1.80 -14.33
C SER A 70 4.12 -0.93 -15.47
N LYS A 71 3.97 0.38 -15.24
CA LYS A 71 3.39 1.31 -16.22
C LYS A 71 4.42 2.23 -16.87
N GLY A 72 5.68 2.22 -16.41
CA GLY A 72 6.73 3.12 -16.89
C GLY A 72 6.42 4.60 -16.71
N MET A 73 5.59 4.97 -15.73
CA MET A 73 5.13 6.35 -15.52
C MET A 73 5.47 6.87 -14.13
N ILE A 74 5.58 8.20 -14.01
CA ILE A 74 5.71 8.90 -12.72
C ILE A 74 4.36 9.55 -12.38
N ARG A 75 3.88 9.35 -11.16
CA ARG A 75 2.77 10.09 -10.60
C ARG A 75 3.27 11.03 -9.52
N MET A 76 2.91 12.30 -9.63
CA MET A 76 3.20 13.30 -8.61
C MET A 76 2.06 13.33 -7.60
N VAL A 77 2.41 13.35 -6.31
CA VAL A 77 1.46 13.37 -5.20
C VAL A 77 1.91 14.43 -4.20
N THR A 78 1.00 15.29 -3.78
CA THR A 78 1.24 16.26 -2.72
C THR A 78 1.21 15.55 -1.37
N LEU A 79 2.36 15.52 -0.68
CA LEU A 79 2.65 14.91 0.61
C LEU A 79 3.50 15.87 1.47
N PRO A 80 2.90 16.93 2.05
CA PRO A 80 3.60 17.87 2.91
C PRO A 80 4.16 17.21 4.18
N GLU A 81 3.52 16.14 4.65
CA GLU A 81 3.94 15.37 5.81
C GLU A 81 5.18 14.52 5.55
N ALA A 82 5.53 14.29 4.28
CA ALA A 82 6.70 13.51 3.88
C ALA A 82 7.87 14.40 3.42
N ASN A 83 7.84 15.69 3.79
CA ASN A 83 8.89 16.65 3.43
C ASN A 83 10.20 16.32 4.15
N GLU A 84 11.27 16.04 3.39
CA GLU A 84 12.56 15.54 3.92
C GLU A 84 13.27 16.57 4.80
N LYS A 85 12.93 17.86 4.68
CA LYS A 85 13.45 18.91 5.57
C LYS A 85 12.78 18.91 6.93
N ARG A 86 11.54 18.42 7.03
CA ARG A 86 10.74 18.43 8.26
C ARG A 86 10.78 17.10 9.00
N CYS A 87 10.93 16.00 8.27
CA CYS A 87 10.81 14.67 8.85
C CYS A 87 11.64 13.62 8.08
N ARG A 88 12.00 12.56 8.80
CA ARG A 88 12.54 11.33 8.19
C ARG A 88 11.36 10.50 7.65
N CYS A 89 11.52 9.97 6.44
CA CYS A 89 10.51 9.12 5.78
C CYS A 89 11.04 7.71 5.54
N LEU A 90 10.29 6.71 6.00
CA LEU A 90 10.58 5.29 5.77
C LEU A 90 9.40 4.64 5.06
N ALA A 91 9.64 3.65 4.21
CA ALA A 91 8.58 2.91 3.53
C ALA A 91 8.41 1.52 4.15
N SER A 92 7.16 1.09 4.33
CA SER A 92 6.84 -0.29 4.69
C SER A 92 5.49 -0.73 4.13
N GLU A 93 5.48 -1.84 3.39
CA GLU A 93 4.25 -2.49 2.88
C GLU A 93 3.26 -1.52 2.17
N GLY A 94 3.79 -0.54 1.43
CA GLY A 94 2.99 0.46 0.71
C GLY A 94 2.57 1.70 1.53
N TRP A 95 2.95 1.76 2.80
CA TRP A 95 2.77 2.90 3.69
C TRP A 95 4.09 3.64 3.90
N LEU A 96 3.98 4.91 4.28
CA LEU A 96 5.09 5.74 4.72
C LEU A 96 5.02 5.91 6.23
N ILE A 97 6.16 5.86 6.89
CA ILE A 97 6.34 6.25 8.28
C ILE A 97 7.06 7.59 8.24
N THR A 98 6.44 8.62 8.78
CA THR A 98 7.05 9.94 8.94
C THR A 98 7.44 10.11 10.41
N ALA A 99 8.65 10.60 10.65
CA ALA A 99 9.16 10.90 11.98
C ALA A 99 9.71 12.33 12.00
N GLU A 100 9.06 13.20 12.77
CA GLU A 100 9.46 14.58 12.96
C GLU A 100 10.65 14.70 13.93
N SER A 101 11.23 15.90 14.03
CA SER A 101 12.39 16.17 14.89
C SER A 101 12.12 15.92 16.38
N ASP A 102 10.87 16.02 16.82
CA ASP A 102 10.43 15.73 18.18
C ASP A 102 10.12 14.23 18.40
N TRP A 103 10.37 13.38 17.40
CA TRP A 103 10.02 11.96 17.39
C TRP A 103 8.52 11.66 17.40
N THR A 104 7.69 12.64 17.04
CA THR A 104 6.30 12.39 16.66
C THR A 104 6.27 11.57 15.38
N MET A 105 5.53 10.46 15.43
CA MET A 105 5.50 9.47 14.37
C MET A 105 4.10 9.31 13.80
N THR A 106 4.01 9.27 12.46
CA THR A 106 2.76 9.04 11.76
C THR A 106 2.94 7.98 10.68
N LEU A 107 1.96 7.09 10.58
CA LEU A 107 1.81 6.19 9.45
C LEU A 107 0.89 6.85 8.41
N LEU A 108 1.42 7.09 7.22
CA LEU A 108 0.80 7.82 6.13
C LEU A 108 0.60 6.91 4.92
N HIS A 109 -0.62 6.83 4.41
CA HIS A 109 -0.88 6.19 3.13
C HIS A 109 -0.74 7.22 2.00
N PRO A 110 0.26 7.12 1.12
CA PRO A 110 0.60 8.20 0.17
C PRO A 110 -0.53 8.51 -0.82
N LEU A 111 -1.32 7.53 -1.25
CA LEU A 111 -2.36 7.75 -2.26
C LEU A 111 -3.73 8.16 -1.70
N SER A 112 -4.10 7.72 -0.49
CA SER A 112 -5.37 8.06 0.15
C SER A 112 -5.24 9.19 1.16
N GLN A 113 -4.00 9.61 1.46
CA GLN A 113 -3.66 10.60 2.49
C GLN A 113 -4.16 10.23 3.90
N LEU A 114 -4.50 8.95 4.11
CA LEU A 114 -4.90 8.47 5.43
C LEU A 114 -3.69 8.53 6.38
N GLN A 115 -3.90 9.10 7.56
CA GLN A 115 -2.88 9.27 8.59
C GLN A 115 -3.31 8.55 9.87
N ILE A 116 -2.40 7.77 10.44
CA ILE A 116 -2.57 7.07 11.71
C ILE A 116 -1.41 7.48 12.61
N LYS A 117 -1.72 8.18 13.71
CA LYS A 117 -0.70 8.57 14.69
C LYS A 117 -0.17 7.32 15.39
N LEU A 118 1.15 7.18 15.41
CA LEU A 118 1.81 6.11 16.13
C LEU A 118 2.16 6.58 17.55
N PRO A 119 2.34 5.66 18.51
CA PRO A 119 2.88 6.00 19.81
C PRO A 119 4.23 6.69 19.68
N HIS A 120 4.48 7.69 20.53
CA HIS A 120 5.76 8.38 20.58
C HIS A 120 6.90 7.40 20.86
N ILE A 121 8.08 7.61 20.25
CA ILE A 121 9.19 6.65 20.33
C ILE A 121 9.65 6.36 21.77
N SER A 122 9.50 7.34 22.67
CA SER A 122 9.82 7.18 24.10
C SER A 122 8.98 6.12 24.82
N THR A 123 7.88 5.66 24.22
CA THR A 123 7.06 4.56 24.77
C THR A 123 7.65 3.18 24.51
N LEU A 124 8.67 3.08 23.63
CA LEU A 124 9.38 1.84 23.35
C LEU A 124 10.39 1.57 24.49
N LYS A 125 10.31 0.39 25.11
CA LYS A 125 10.98 0.04 26.38
C LYS A 125 12.51 -0.17 26.30
N ASP A 126 13.14 0.12 25.17
CA ASP A 126 14.57 -0.16 24.91
C ASP A 126 15.38 1.14 24.68
N HIS A 127 14.94 2.24 25.29
CA HIS A 127 15.52 3.58 25.14
C HIS A 127 16.80 3.77 25.99
N ASP A 128 17.68 2.77 26.03
CA ASP A 128 19.01 2.90 26.61
C ASP A 128 19.96 3.47 25.56
N SER A 129 20.06 4.81 25.54
CA SER A 129 21.24 5.60 25.12
C SER A 129 22.11 5.10 23.95
N VAL A 130 21.51 4.69 22.83
CA VAL A 130 22.26 4.49 21.58
C VAL A 130 21.77 5.51 20.55
N THR A 131 22.63 6.51 20.31
CA THR A 131 22.69 7.43 19.15
C THR A 131 21.46 7.47 18.24
N TYR A 132 20.87 8.66 18.13
CA TYR A 132 19.71 9.14 17.36
C TYR A 132 19.57 8.75 15.86
N ASP A 133 20.26 7.72 15.39
CA ASP A 133 20.24 7.24 14.00
C ASP A 133 19.66 5.83 13.81
N ALA A 134 19.27 5.12 14.86
CA ALA A 134 18.72 3.78 14.71
C ALA A 134 17.54 3.56 15.64
N CYS A 135 16.34 3.33 15.09
CA CYS A 135 15.30 2.60 15.81
C CYS A 135 14.25 1.96 14.88
N ILE A 136 14.11 2.39 13.63
CA ILE A 136 13.01 1.93 12.79
C ILE A 136 13.55 1.36 11.49
N TRP A 137 13.93 0.09 11.58
CA TRP A 137 14.36 -0.69 10.43
C TRP A 137 13.18 -1.26 9.65
N LYS A 138 12.03 -1.44 10.32
CA LYS A 138 10.84 -2.06 9.76
C LYS A 138 9.62 -1.73 10.61
N ALA A 139 8.52 -1.28 9.99
CA ALA A 139 7.19 -1.37 10.62
C ALA A 139 6.43 -2.51 9.97
N VAL A 140 5.75 -3.34 10.76
CA VAL A 140 4.90 -4.39 10.23
C VAL A 140 3.48 -4.06 10.64
N LEU A 141 2.61 -3.81 9.66
CA LEU A 141 1.18 -3.72 9.91
C LEU A 141 0.66 -5.14 10.10
N SER A 142 0.05 -5.42 11.25
CA SER A 142 -0.66 -6.67 11.43
C SER A 142 -1.80 -6.71 10.40
N SER A 143 -1.71 -7.61 9.42
CA SER A 143 -2.82 -7.85 8.52
C SER A 143 -4.00 -8.42 9.31
N CYS A 144 -5.16 -7.80 9.19
CA CYS A 144 -6.44 -8.42 9.53
C CYS A 144 -6.90 -9.39 8.42
#